data_AF-A0A3D0XW46-F1
#
_entry.id   AF-A0A3D0XW46-F1
#
_cell.length_a   1.000
_cell.length_b   1.000
_cell.length_c   1.000
_cell.angle_alpha   90.00
_cell.angle_beta   90.00
_cell.angle_gamma   90.00
#
_symmetry.space_group_name_H-M   'P 1'
#
loop_
_entity.id
_entity.type
_entity.pdbx_description
1 polymer ?
#
loop_
_entity_poly.entity_id
_entity_poly.type
_entity_poly.pdbx_seq_one_letter_code
_entity_poly.pdbx_strand_id
1 'polypeptide(L)' 'MAETAPAPGRGQHLCLSDLLDQDTSSYEYFYSQPEAVQRKIREEDPSSFEEMQEIAASFC' A
#
# COMPACT_ATOMS: atom_id res chain seq x y z
N MET A 1 0.59 16.70 -25.73
CA MET A 1 0.43 16.64 -24.27
C MET A 1 0.75 15.22 -23.85
N ALA A 2 1.57 15.04 -22.83
CA ALA A 2 2.18 13.76 -22.47
C ALA A 2 1.14 12.81 -21.87
N GLU A 3 0.88 11.69 -22.54
CA GLU A 3 0.21 10.54 -21.94
C GLU A 3 1.24 9.42 -21.91
N THR A 4 2.04 9.40 -20.85
CA THR A 4 2.94 8.29 -20.58
C THR A 4 2.08 7.16 -20.02
N ALA A 5 1.73 6.20 -20.86
CA ALA A 5 1.24 4.91 -20.39
C ALA A 5 2.46 4.09 -19.95
N PRO A 6 2.58 3.64 -18.70
CA PRO A 6 3.49 2.56 -18.39
C PRO A 6 2.86 1.20 -18.74
N ALA A 7 3.67 0.35 -19.36
CA ALA A 7 3.36 -0.97 -19.91
C ALA A 7 2.70 -1.96 -18.92
N PRO A 8 2.01 -3.01 -19.40
CA PRO A 8 1.46 -4.07 -18.55
C PRO A 8 2.60 -4.94 -17.99
N GLY A 9 3.11 -4.57 -16.82
CA GLY A 9 4.07 -5.34 -16.04
C GLY A 9 3.38 -6.53 -15.37
N ARG A 10 3.42 -7.70 -16.02
CA ARG A 10 3.06 -8.97 -15.38
C ARG A 10 4.10 -9.28 -14.31
N GLY A 11 3.69 -9.18 -13.04
CA GLY A 11 4.52 -9.55 -11.88
C GLY A 11 5.09 -8.34 -11.14
N GLN A 12 4.23 -7.37 -10.79
CA GLN A 12 4.62 -6.26 -9.93
C GLN A 12 4.93 -6.81 -8.54
N HIS A 13 6.18 -6.66 -8.12
CA HIS A 13 6.54 -6.74 -6.72
C HIS A 13 5.89 -5.50 -6.09
N LEU A 14 4.63 -5.63 -5.68
CA LEU A 14 3.82 -4.52 -5.20
C LEU A 14 4.43 -4.06 -3.88
N CYS A 15 5.38 -3.13 -3.87
CA CYS A 15 5.76 -2.46 -2.62
C CYS A 15 4.53 -1.70 -2.09
N LEU A 16 4.54 -1.32 -0.81
CA LEU A 16 3.42 -0.58 -0.21
C LEU A 16 2.96 0.57 -1.11
N SER A 17 3.89 1.38 -1.62
CA SER A 17 3.56 2.53 -2.47
C SER A 17 2.84 2.14 -3.77
N ASP A 18 3.18 0.99 -4.35
CA ASP A 18 2.59 0.47 -5.58
C ASP A 18 1.20 -0.16 -5.31
N LEU A 19 1.05 -0.83 -4.17
CA LEU A 19 -0.23 -1.29 -3.65
C LEU A 19 -1.19 -0.11 -3.40
N LEU A 20 -0.69 0.97 -2.78
CA LEU A 20 -1.49 2.19 -2.53
C LEU A 20 -1.85 2.94 -3.82
N ASP A 21 -1.02 2.86 -4.86
CA ASP A 21 -1.28 3.50 -6.16
C ASP A 21 -2.33 2.71 -6.97
N GLN A 22 -2.26 1.38 -6.93
CA GLN A 22 -3.16 0.50 -7.69
C GLN A 22 -4.51 0.27 -7.01
N ASP A 23 -4.52 0.18 -5.68
CA ASP A 23 -5.72 -0.13 -4.92
C ASP A 23 -6.13 1.03 -4.02
N THR A 24 -7.20 1.71 -4.43
CA THR A 24 -7.77 2.84 -3.68
C THR A 24 -8.23 2.42 -2.28
N SER A 25 -8.71 1.18 -2.11
CA SER A 25 -9.13 0.68 -0.79
C SER A 25 -7.95 0.61 0.17
N SER A 26 -6.79 0.18 -0.31
CA SER A 26 -5.53 0.15 0.43
C SER A 26 -5.06 1.54 0.79
N TYR A 27 -5.15 2.50 -0.15
CA TYR A 27 -4.90 3.92 0.10
C TYR A 27 -5.77 4.47 1.22
N GLU A 28 -7.08 4.34 1.11
CA GLU A 28 -8.01 4.87 2.11
C GLU A 28 -7.80 4.20 3.47
N TYR A 29 -7.56 2.89 3.50
CA TYR A 29 -7.27 2.17 4.74
C TYR A 29 -6.00 2.69 5.41
N PHE A 30 -4.91 2.82 4.66
CA PHE A 30 -3.64 3.34 5.16
C PHE A 30 -3.79 4.73 5.75
N TYR A 31 -4.43 5.64 5.03
CA TYR A 31 -4.62 7.03 5.48
C TYR A 31 -5.67 7.18 6.60
N SER A 32 -6.55 6.18 6.77
CA SER A 32 -7.48 6.11 7.91
C SER A 32 -6.79 5.66 9.21
N GLN A 33 -5.65 4.97 9.13
CA GLN A 33 -4.89 4.57 10.32
C GLN A 33 -4.18 5.75 10.98
N PRO A 34 -3.93 5.72 12.31
CA PRO A 34 -3.13 6.74 12.99
C PRO A 34 -1.67 6.74 12.50
N GLU A 35 -0.99 7.88 12.59
CA GLU A 35 0.38 8.07 12.08
C GLU A 35 1.38 7.04 12.62
N ALA A 36 1.20 6.56 13.85
CA ALA A 36 2.03 5.50 14.44
C ALA A 36 1.94 4.18 13.65
N VAL A 37 0.73 3.81 13.23
CA VAL A 37 0.45 2.60 12.45
C VAL A 37 0.89 2.80 11.00
N GLN A 38 0.63 3.96 10.39
CA GLN A 38 1.12 4.30 9.06
C GLN A 38 2.64 4.17 8.94
N ARG A 39 3.37 4.65 9.96
CA ARG A 39 4.82 4.50 10.02
C ARG A 39 5.23 3.03 10.06
N LYS A 40 4.56 2.22 10.88
CA LYS A 40 4.85 0.78 10.97
C LYS A 40 4.58 0.06 9.66
N ILE A 41 3.45 0.32 9.03
CA ILE A 41 3.12 -0.22 7.71
C ILE A 41 4.19 0.19 6.69
N ARG A 42 4.70 1.43 6.70
CA ARG A 42 5.81 1.85 5.83
C ARG A 42 7.16 1.19 6.16
N GLU A 43 7.41 0.89 7.43
CA GLU A 43 8.63 0.18 7.85
C GLU A 43 8.62 -1.29 7.41
N GLU A 44 7.46 -1.94 7.48
CA GLU A 44 7.28 -3.34 7.09
C GLU A 44 7.12 -3.52 5.57
N ASP A 45 6.71 -2.47 4.85
CA ASP A 45 6.50 -2.44 3.40
C ASP A 45 5.63 -3.62 2.87
N PRO A 46 4.38 -3.76 3.36
CA PRO A 46 3.56 -4.90 3.01
C PRO A 46 3.26 -4.91 1.52
N SER A 47 3.32 -6.10 0.93
CA SER A 47 3.09 -6.26 -0.50
C SER A 47 1.67 -6.63 -0.87
N SER A 48 0.77 -6.67 0.11
CA SER A 48 -0.64 -7.02 -0.07
C SER A 48 -1.51 -6.35 0.99
N PHE A 49 -2.79 -6.17 0.65
CA PHE A 49 -3.75 -5.53 1.54
C PHE A 49 -3.94 -6.31 2.85
N GLU A 50 -4.00 -7.64 2.78
CA GLU A 50 -4.09 -8.50 3.97
C GLU A 50 -2.92 -8.26 4.94
N GLU A 51 -1.69 -8.21 4.43
CA GLU A 51 -0.49 -7.99 5.22
C GLU A 51 -0.50 -6.59 5.88
N MET A 52 -0.96 -5.57 5.16
CA MET A 52 -1.20 -4.23 5.72
C MET A 52 -2.22 -4.25 6.86
N GLN A 53 -3.31 -4.98 6.70
CA GLN A 53 -4.35 -5.10 7.73
C GLN A 53 -3.84 -5.88 8.94
N GLU A 54 -3.04 -6.94 8.75
CA GLU A 54 -2.42 -7.68 9.86
C GLU A 54 -1.47 -6.78 10.66
N ILE A 55 -0.63 -5.99 9.98
CA ILE A 55 0.25 -5.02 10.63
C ILE A 55 -0.60 -4.01 11.41
N ALA A 56 -1.62 -3.40 10.77
CA ALA A 56 -2.50 -2.44 11.43
C ALA A 56 -3.22 -3.04 12.65
N ALA A 57 -3.73 -4.26 12.52
CA ALA A 57 -4.42 -4.98 13.59
C ALA A 57 -3.48 -5.37 14.75
N SER A 58 -2.19 -5.58 14.48
CA SER A 58 -1.19 -5.83 15.53
C SER A 58 -0.96 -4.62 16.46
N PHE A 59 -1.28 -3.41 15.98
CA PHE A 59 -1.06 -2.16 16.70
C PHE A 59 -2.35 -1.47 17.21
N CYS A 60 -3.53 -2.06 16.97
CA CYS A 60 -4.82 -1.59 17.48
C CYS A 60 -5.20 -2.30 18.79
#